data_AF-A0AA35YX13-F1
#
_entry.id   AF-A0AA35YX13-F1
#
_cell.length_a   1.000
_cell.length_b   1.000
_cell.length_c   1.000
_cell.angle_alpha   90.00
_cell.angle_beta   90.00
_cell.angle_gamma   90.00
#
_symmetry.space_group_name_H-M   'P 1'
#
loop_
_entity.id
_entity.type
_entity.pdbx_description
1 polymer ?
#
loop_
_entity_poly.entity_id
_entity_poly.type
_entity_poly.pdbx_seq_one_letter_code
_entity_poly.pdbx_strand_id
1 'polypeptide(L)'
;MVEFKIDSNEKEGDDSDMELYKEKKSLVGPKERDQTKRLIYEILYGMGANSLAEQLECGPDDARDKIRSFKISFPGVASWLKEVVAICHKKGYVETLMGRKRFLAKVKFGNSEEKSKLRDRL
;
A
#
# COMPACT_ATOMS: atom_id res chain seq x y z
N MET A 1 4.44 -9.63 14.99
CA MET A 1 4.23 -9.87 13.54
C MET A 1 2.79 -10.36 13.40
N VAL A 2 1.88 -9.49 12.95
CA VAL A 2 0.47 -9.88 12.79
C VAL A 2 0.35 -10.60 11.46
N GLU A 3 0.15 -11.91 11.49
CA GLU A 3 -0.13 -12.68 10.28
C GLU A 3 -1.54 -12.35 9.79
N PHE A 4 -1.64 -11.60 8.69
CA PHE A 4 -2.86 -11.52 7.90
C PHE A 4 -2.98 -12.79 7.06
N LYS A 5 -3.49 -13.88 7.66
CA LYS A 5 -4.06 -14.98 6.90
C LYS A 5 -5.47 -14.58 6.47
N ILE A 6 -5.63 -14.26 5.19
CA ILE A 6 -6.95 -14.18 4.56
C ILE A 6 -7.23 -15.59 4.04
N ASP A 7 -7.86 -16.41 4.88
CA ASP A 7 -8.30 -17.74 4.47
C ASP A 7 -9.44 -17.59 3.45
N SER A 8 -9.14 -17.99 2.23
CA SER A 8 -10.08 -18.03 1.11
C SER A 8 -10.92 -19.30 1.24
N ASN A 9 -12.01 -19.26 2.00
CA ASN A 9 -13.07 -20.26 1.89
C ASN A 9 -14.40 -19.70 2.44
N GLU A 10 -15.23 -19.15 1.56
CA GLU A 10 -16.64 -18.92 1.87
C GLU A 10 -17.34 -20.28 1.98
N LYS A 11 -17.68 -20.71 3.19
CA LYS A 11 -18.73 -21.70 3.40
C LYS A 11 -19.68 -21.23 4.51
N GLU A 12 -20.96 -21.29 4.16
CA GLU A 12 -22.18 -21.19 4.96
C GLU A 12 -21.97 -21.04 6.47
N GLY A 13 -22.25 -19.83 6.98
CA GLY A 13 -22.07 -19.47 8.38
C GLY A 13 -23.17 -20.01 9.28
N ASP A 14 -22.75 -20.81 10.25
CA ASP A 14 -23.51 -21.17 11.46
C ASP A 14 -23.38 -20.01 12.48
N ASP A 15 -24.38 -19.80 13.35
CA ASP A 15 -24.43 -18.67 14.30
C ASP A 15 -23.20 -18.57 15.23
N SER A 16 -22.49 -19.69 15.45
CA SER A 16 -21.22 -19.75 16.19
C SER A 16 -20.07 -18.99 15.52
N ASP A 17 -20.06 -18.89 14.20
CA ASP A 17 -19.01 -18.16 13.46
C ASP A 17 -19.15 -16.65 13.67
N MET A 18 -20.38 -16.15 13.83
CA MET A 18 -20.62 -14.72 14.06
C MET A 18 -20.07 -14.25 15.41
N GLU A 19 -20.07 -15.13 16.41
CA GLU A 19 -19.52 -14.89 17.75
C GLU A 19 -17.98 -14.90 17.73
N LEU A 20 -17.39 -15.88 17.03
CA LEU A 20 -15.94 -15.95 16.81
C LEU A 20 -15.40 -14.73 16.04
N TYR A 21 -16.14 -14.25 15.04
CA TYR A 21 -15.80 -13.03 14.30
C TYR A 21 -15.95 -11.76 15.14
N LYS A 22 -16.92 -11.69 16.06
CA LYS A 22 -17.05 -10.57 17.01
C LYS A 22 -15.93 -10.57 18.05
N GLU A 23 -15.54 -11.73 18.57
CA GLU A 23 -14.47 -11.87 19.56
C GLU A 23 -13.09 -11.53 18.95
N LYS A 24 -12.83 -11.94 17.70
CA LYS A 24 -11.66 -11.49 16.92
C LYS A 24 -11.64 -9.99 16.64
N LYS A 25 -12.80 -9.35 16.48
CA LYS A 25 -12.90 -7.91 16.22
C LYS A 25 -12.51 -7.06 17.43
N SER A 26 -12.72 -7.55 18.65
CA SER A 26 -12.32 -6.85 19.89
C SER A 26 -10.84 -7.05 20.26
N LEU A 27 -10.14 -8.00 19.66
CA LEU A 27 -8.75 -8.33 19.99
C LEU A 27 -7.73 -7.32 19.44
N VAL A 28 -8.12 -6.42 18.53
CA VAL A 28 -7.22 -5.40 17.95
C VAL A 28 -7.36 -4.08 18.71
N GLY A 29 -6.28 -3.67 19.36
CA GLY A 29 -6.24 -2.43 20.12
C GLY A 29 -6.30 -1.18 19.22
N PRO A 30 -6.80 -0.02 19.72
CA PRO A 30 -6.81 1.23 18.95
C PRO A 30 -5.45 1.64 18.40
N LYS A 31 -4.40 1.47 19.20
CA LYS A 31 -3.01 1.79 18.83
C LYS A 31 -2.52 0.96 17.63
N GLU A 32 -2.83 -0.33 17.63
CA GLU A 32 -2.40 -1.25 16.57
C GLU A 32 -3.11 -0.95 15.24
N ARG A 33 -4.40 -0.64 15.30
CA ARG A 33 -5.17 -0.19 14.13
C ARG A 33 -4.60 1.11 13.57
N ASP A 34 -4.26 2.08 14.42
CA ASP A 34 -3.73 3.37 13.97
C ASP A 34 -2.33 3.22 13.36
N GLN A 35 -1.48 2.37 13.92
CA GLN A 35 -0.19 1.99 13.34
C GLN A 35 -0.35 1.30 11.98
N THR A 36 -1.30 0.38 11.87
CA THR A 36 -1.59 -0.35 10.62
C THR A 36 -2.12 0.60 9.55
N LYS A 37 -3.04 1.50 9.91
CA LYS A 37 -3.54 2.55 9.02
C LYS A 37 -2.40 3.39 8.46
N ARG A 38 -1.49 3.85 9.34
CA ARG A 38 -0.31 4.61 8.93
C ARG A 38 0.54 3.81 7.94
N LEU A 39 0.90 2.58 8.28
CA LEU A 39 1.65 1.67 7.40
C LEU A 39 1.03 1.56 6.00
N ILE A 40 -0.29 1.36 5.91
CA ILE A 40 -1.00 1.23 4.64
C ILE A 40 -0.87 2.51 3.80
N TYR A 41 -1.06 3.69 4.40
CA TYR A 41 -0.94 4.95 3.67
C TYR A 41 0.49 5.23 3.21
N GLU A 42 1.48 4.94 4.04
CA GLU A 42 2.89 5.14 3.65
C GLU A 42 3.27 4.25 2.47
N ILE A 43 2.82 2.99 2.46
CA ILE A 43 3.05 2.08 1.32
C ILE A 43 2.31 2.56 0.07
N LEU A 44 1.06 3.03 0.23
CA LEU A 44 0.23 3.47 -0.89
C LEU A 44 0.81 4.69 -1.60
N TYR A 45 1.44 5.60 -0.86
CA TYR A 45 2.11 6.78 -1.40
C TYR A 45 3.55 6.53 -1.84
N GLY A 46 3.99 5.27 -1.86
CA GLY A 46 5.30 4.89 -2.39
C GLY A 46 6.48 5.20 -1.47
N MET A 47 6.26 5.31 -0.16
CA MET A 47 7.36 5.52 0.78
C MET A 47 8.41 4.41 0.68
N GLY A 48 9.68 4.82 0.57
CA GLY A 48 10.81 3.89 0.55
C GLY A 48 10.97 3.13 1.87
N ALA A 49 11.56 1.93 1.82
CA ALA A 49 11.69 1.07 2.98
C ALA A 49 12.50 1.69 4.13
N ASN A 50 13.49 2.53 3.83
CA ASN A 50 14.30 3.20 4.86
C ASN A 50 13.47 4.24 5.63
N SER A 51 12.73 5.09 4.91
CA SER A 51 11.84 6.07 5.53
C SER A 51 10.69 5.41 6.29
N LEU A 52 10.21 4.27 5.78
CA LEU A 52 9.18 3.48 6.47
C LEU A 52 9.72 2.84 7.76
N ALA A 53 10.97 2.36 7.73
CA ALA A 53 11.65 1.81 8.91
C ALA A 53 11.78 2.84 10.03
N GLU A 54 12.18 4.07 9.69
CA GLU A 54 12.24 5.20 10.62
C GLU A 54 10.87 5.52 11.23
N GLN A 55 9.81 5.59 10.42
CA GLN A 55 8.48 5.89 10.92
C GLN A 55 7.85 4.81 11.80
N LEU A 56 8.23 3.55 11.57
CA LEU A 56 7.72 2.39 12.31
C LEU A 56 8.66 1.95 13.45
N GLU A 57 9.79 2.63 13.63
CA GLU A 57 10.82 2.29 14.61
C GLU A 57 11.22 0.80 14.51
N CYS A 58 11.44 0.32 13.29
CA CYS A 58 11.79 -1.08 13.02
C CYS A 58 13.04 -1.21 12.14
N GLY A 59 13.55 -2.43 11.99
CA GLY A 59 14.69 -2.69 11.10
C GLY A 59 14.36 -2.40 9.63
N PRO A 60 15.35 -2.00 8.80
CA PRO A 60 15.15 -1.83 7.36
C PRO A 60 14.68 -3.10 6.65
N ASP A 61 15.10 -4.28 7.14
CA ASP A 61 14.67 -5.57 6.62
C ASP A 61 13.20 -5.83 6.92
N ASP A 62 12.76 -5.62 8.17
CA ASP A 62 11.36 -5.75 8.58
C ASP A 62 10.43 -4.83 7.76
N ALA A 63 10.86 -3.59 7.50
CA ALA A 63 10.09 -2.65 6.68
C ALA A 63 9.96 -3.15 5.24
N ARG A 64 11.03 -3.72 4.65
CA ARG A 64 10.98 -4.33 3.32
C ARG A 64 10.03 -5.52 3.29
N ASP A 65 10.05 -6.36 4.31
CA ASP A 65 9.16 -7.51 4.41
C ASP A 65 7.70 -7.11 4.59
N LYS A 66 7.41 -6.05 5.37
CA LYS A 66 6.07 -5.47 5.47
C LYS A 66 5.56 -4.94 4.12
N ILE A 67 6.39 -4.19 3.39
CA ILE A 67 6.04 -3.70 2.04
C ILE A 67 5.78 -4.88 1.10
N ARG A 68 6.62 -5.91 1.14
CA ARG A 68 6.49 -7.10 0.30
C ARG A 68 5.20 -7.86 0.64
N SER A 69 4.94 -8.10 1.91
CA SER A 69 3.74 -8.75 2.41
C SER A 69 2.49 -8.02 1.95
N PHE A 70 2.44 -6.69 2.11
CA PHE A 70 1.32 -5.88 1.62
C PHE A 70 1.09 -6.05 0.11
N LYS A 71 2.15 -6.01 -0.70
CA LYS A 71 2.04 -6.19 -2.17
C LYS A 71 1.58 -7.59 -2.57
N ILE A 72 1.93 -8.61 -1.78
CA ILE A 72 1.47 -10.00 -1.98
C ILE A 72 0.00 -10.13 -1.61
N SER A 73 -0.43 -9.54 -0.50
CA SER A 73 -1.83 -9.56 -0.06
C SER A 73 -2.75 -8.76 -0.98
N PHE A 74 -2.24 -7.70 -1.62
CA PHE A 74 -3.02 -6.82 -2.51
C PHE A 74 -2.41 -6.75 -3.93
N PRO A 75 -2.44 -7.86 -4.70
CA PRO A 75 -1.81 -7.91 -6.02
C PRO A 75 -2.47 -6.97 -7.03
N GLY A 76 -3.78 -6.72 -6.91
CA GLY A 76 -4.50 -5.77 -7.76
C GLY A 76 -3.98 -4.33 -7.61
N VAL A 77 -3.72 -3.90 -6.37
CA VAL A 77 -3.13 -2.57 -6.08
C VAL A 77 -1.73 -2.48 -6.66
N ALA A 78 -0.91 -3.52 -6.47
CA ALA A 78 0.46 -3.56 -7.00
C ALA A 78 0.49 -3.50 -8.54
N SER A 79 -0.44 -4.18 -9.22
CA SER A 79 -0.58 -4.13 -10.67
C SER A 79 -1.02 -2.75 -11.14
N TRP A 80 -2.05 -2.20 -10.50
CA TRP A 80 -2.58 -0.87 -10.82
C TRP A 80 -1.52 0.23 -10.66
N LEU A 81 -0.73 0.21 -9.58
CA LEU A 81 0.36 1.18 -9.38
C LEU A 81 1.39 1.13 -10.53
N LYS A 82 1.76 -0.08 -10.98
CA LYS A 82 2.69 -0.24 -12.12
C LYS A 82 2.09 0.29 -13.42
N GLU A 83 0.80 0.03 -13.66
CA GLU A 83 0.10 0.49 -14.84
C GLU A 83 -0.01 2.02 -14.87
N VAL A 84 -0.39 2.65 -13.75
CA VAL A 84 -0.48 4.11 -13.62
C VAL A 84 0.86 4.77 -13.92
N VAL A 85 1.96 4.24 -13.38
CA VAL A 85 3.31 4.75 -13.67
C VAL A 85 3.65 4.60 -15.16
N ALA A 86 3.35 3.45 -15.78
CA ALA A 86 3.59 3.24 -17.20
C ALA A 86 2.76 4.19 -18.09
N ILE A 87 1.48 4.39 -17.78
CA ILE A 87 0.60 5.35 -18.45
C ILE A 87 1.14 6.76 -18.28
N CYS A 88 1.57 7.14 -17.07
CA CYS A 88 2.14 8.44 -16.79
C CYS A 88 3.43 8.69 -17.59
N HIS A 89 4.31 7.70 -17.71
CA HIS A 89 5.52 7.79 -18.54
C HIS A 89 5.18 7.99 -20.03
N LYS A 90 4.17 7.28 -20.54
CA LYS A 90 3.73 7.40 -21.94
C LYS A 90 3.04 8.74 -22.23
N LYS A 91 2.08 9.12 -21.40
CA LYS A 91 1.20 10.29 -21.61
C LYS A 91 1.81 11.60 -21.09
N GLY A 92 2.62 11.56 -20.04
CA GLY A 92 3.18 12.74 -19.36
C GLY A 92 2.25 13.40 -18.33
N TYR A 93 1.14 12.76 -17.99
CA TYR A 93 0.16 13.23 -17.00
C TYR A 93 -0.55 12.06 -16.34
N VAL A 94 -1.16 12.33 -15.18
CA VAL A 94 -2.15 11.47 -14.53
C VAL A 94 -3.53 12.11 -14.60
N GLU A 95 -4.59 11.31 -14.52
CA GLU A 95 -5.97 11.74 -14.72
C GLU A 95 -6.87 11.14 -13.64
N THR A 96 -7.79 11.93 -13.09
CA THR A 96 -8.82 11.42 -12.17
C THR A 96 -9.97 10.76 -12.93
N LEU A 97 -10.84 10.02 -12.23
CA LEU A 97 -12.03 9.40 -12.85
C LEU A 97 -12.93 10.41 -13.57
N MET A 98 -12.99 11.66 -13.10
CA MET A 98 -13.77 12.75 -13.71
C MET A 98 -13.00 13.55 -14.78
N GLY A 99 -11.83 13.08 -15.21
CA GLY A 99 -11.07 13.68 -16.31
C GLY A 99 -10.15 14.86 -15.94
N ARG A 100 -9.97 15.17 -14.65
CA ARG A 100 -9.03 16.23 -14.24
C ARG A 100 -7.59 15.73 -14.40
N LYS A 101 -6.76 16.46 -15.14
CA LYS A 101 -5.39 16.08 -15.48
C LYS A 101 -4.35 16.84 -14.66
N ARG A 102 -3.31 16.13 -14.19
CA ARG A 102 -2.10 16.72 -13.60
C ARG A 102 -0.90 16.33 -14.44
N PHE A 103 -0.28 17.33 -15.06
CA PHE A 103 0.91 17.14 -15.88
C PHE A 103 2.15 16.99 -15.01
N LEU A 104 2.99 16.02 -15.35
CA LEU A 104 4.26 15.75 -14.67
C LEU A 104 5.39 15.86 -15.70
N ALA A 105 5.76 17.10 -16.04
CA ALA A 105 6.74 17.41 -17.09
C ALA A 105 8.09 16.68 -16.92
N LYS A 106 8.50 16.47 -15.67
CA LYS A 106 9.77 15.83 -15.31
C LYS A 106 9.79 14.31 -15.52
N VAL A 107 8.65 13.66 -15.77
CA VAL A 107 8.61 12.21 -15.97
C VAL A 107 9.32 11.81 -17.29
N LYS A 108 9.16 12.61 -18.35
CA LYS A 108 9.79 12.34 -19.66
C LYS A 108 11.23 12.87 -19.72
N PHE A 109 11.43 14.12 -19.30
CA PHE A 109 12.66 14.86 -19.56
C PHE A 109 13.55 15.06 -18.32
N GLY A 110 13.10 14.63 -17.13
CA GLY A 110 13.85 14.82 -15.89
C GLY A 110 15.11 13.94 -15.82
N ASN A 111 16.07 14.38 -15.02
CA ASN A 111 17.26 13.59 -14.69
C ASN A 111 16.88 12.37 -13.81
N SER A 112 17.83 11.46 -13.56
CA SER A 112 17.55 10.24 -12.79
C SER A 112 17.03 10.51 -11.37
N GLU A 113 17.50 11.57 -10.73
CA GLU A 113 17.10 11.97 -9.37
C GLU A 113 15.69 12.57 -9.34
N GLU A 114 15.34 13.38 -10.34
CA GLU A 114 14.00 13.93 -10.52
C GLU A 114 12.98 12.84 -10.84
N LYS A 115 13.38 11.84 -11.64
CA LYS A 115 12.56 10.66 -11.93
C LYS A 115 12.36 9.80 -10.68
N SER A 116 13.40 9.63 -9.85
CA SER A 116 13.26 8.94 -8.55
C SER A 116 12.29 9.67 -7.65
N LYS A 117 12.49 10.99 -7.44
CA LYS A 117 11.60 11.83 -6.62
C LYS A 117 10.14 11.84 -7.08
N LEU A 118 9.90 11.67 -8.39
CA LEU A 118 8.55 11.53 -8.93
C LEU A 118 7.97 10.15 -8.66
N ARG A 119 8.78 9.08 -8.76
CA ARG A 119 8.38 7.70 -8.47
C ARG A 119 8.10 7.49 -6.99
N ASP A 120 8.83 8.17 -6.10
CA ASP A 120 8.62 8.14 -4.65
C ASP A 120 7.43 9.02 -4.20
N ARG A 121 6.85 9.82 -5.11
CA ARG A 121 5.69 10.70 -4.87
C ARG A 121 4.42 10.26 -5.60
N LEU A 122 4.49 9.23 -6.44
CA LEU A 122 3.40 8.68 -7.25
C LEU A 122 2.94 7.36 -6.63
#